data_AF-A0A379W486-F1
#
_entry.id   AF-A0A379W486-F1
#
_cell.length_a   1.000
_cell.length_b   1.000
_cell.length_c   1.000
_cell.angle_alpha   90.00
_cell.angle_beta   90.00
_cell.angle_gamma   90.00
#
_symmetry.space_group_name_H-M   'P 1'
#
loop_
_entity.id
_entity.type
_entity.pdbx_description
1 polymer ?
#
loop_
_entity_poly.entity_id
_entity_poly.type
_entity_poly.pdbx_seq_one_letter_code
_entity_poly.pdbx_strand_id
1 'polypeptide(L)'
;MAFERPKKQNMPTLRPEELPKLMRSLVMSNLSVSTRCLIEWQLLTLVRPSEASGARWAEIDLDAKLWTIPAERMKAKREHIVPLSTQALEILEVMKPISAHREHVFPVGMIQNNP
;
A
#
# COMPACT_ATOMS: atom_id res chain seq x y z
N MET A 1 26.46 22.76 -12.58
CA MET A 1 26.18 22.85 -11.14
C MET A 1 25.96 21.43 -10.61
N ALA A 2 26.82 20.95 -9.72
CA ALA A 2 26.60 19.67 -9.05
C ALA A 2 25.74 19.93 -7.80
N PHE A 3 24.61 19.25 -7.67
CA PHE A 3 23.79 19.32 -6.46
C PHE A 3 24.58 18.77 -5.26
N GLU A 4 24.60 19.50 -4.15
CA GLU A 4 25.21 19.03 -2.90
C GLU A 4 24.49 17.75 -2.44
N ARG A 5 25.25 16.74 -2.02
CA ARG A 5 24.67 15.50 -1.51
C ARG A 5 23.94 15.81 -0.20
N PRO A 6 22.64 15.53 -0.07
CA PRO A 6 21.92 15.78 1.17
C PRO A 6 22.56 15.01 2.33
N LYS A 7 22.69 15.66 3.49
CA LYS A 7 23.23 15.02 4.70
C LYS A 7 22.33 13.86 5.11
N LYS A 8 22.92 12.68 5.30
CA LYS A 8 22.20 11.48 5.73
C LYS A 8 21.69 11.65 7.16
N GLN A 9 20.38 11.68 7.33
CA GLN A 9 19.71 11.61 8.64
C GLN A 9 19.01 10.26 8.81
N ASN A 10 18.95 9.77 10.04
CA ASN A 10 18.18 8.56 10.36
C ASN A 10 16.69 8.90 10.36
N MET A 11 15.86 8.04 9.75
CA MET A 11 14.40 8.16 9.84
C MET A 11 13.92 7.34 11.04
N PRO A 12 13.53 7.97 12.16
CA PRO A 12 13.09 7.23 13.35
C PRO A 12 11.82 6.43 13.03
N THR A 13 11.78 5.20 13.54
CA THR A 13 10.59 4.33 13.42
C THR A 13 9.55 4.72 14.45
N LEU A 14 8.28 4.47 14.13
CA LEU A 14 7.18 4.62 15.08
C LEU A 14 7.35 3.63 16.24
N ARG A 15 7.20 4.09 17.48
CA ARG A 15 7.21 3.17 18.63
C ARG A 15 5.86 2.45 18.74
N PRO A 16 5.80 1.20 19.23
CA PRO A 16 4.55 0.44 19.32
C PRO A 16 3.41 1.18 20.04
N GLU A 17 3.73 1.94 21.08
CA GLU A 17 2.78 2.75 21.85
C GLU A 17 2.16 3.91 21.06
N GLU A 18 2.77 4.31 19.95
CA GLU A 18 2.29 5.39 19.08
C GLU A 18 1.38 4.86 17.96
N LEU A 19 1.38 3.54 17.72
CA LEU A 19 0.54 2.91 16.69
C LEU A 19 -0.96 3.18 16.88
N PRO A 20 -1.56 3.08 18.10
CA PRO A 20 -2.97 3.41 18.29
C PRO A 20 -3.29 4.87 17.94
N LYS A 21 -2.36 5.81 18.16
CA LYS A 21 -2.52 7.21 17.77
C LYS A 21 -2.53 7.34 16.25
N LEU A 22 -1.60 6.67 15.56
CA LEU A 22 -1.57 6.64 14.09
C LEU A 22 -2.88 6.10 13.52
N MET A 23 -3.36 4.94 14.00
CA MET A 23 -4.59 4.32 13.50
C MET A 23 -5.81 5.24 13.69
N ARG A 24 -5.94 5.89 14.86
CA ARG A 24 -7.00 6.88 15.08
C ARG A 24 -6.89 8.07 14.14
N SER A 25 -5.69 8.58 13.90
CA SER A 25 -5.48 9.69 12.97
C SER A 25 -5.83 9.33 11.53
N LEU A 26 -5.55 8.10 11.08
CA LEU A 26 -5.95 7.63 9.75
C LEU A 26 -7.48 7.59 9.60
N VAL A 27 -8.18 7.04 10.59
CA VAL A 27 -9.65 6.95 10.57
C VAL A 27 -10.32 8.32 10.58
N MET A 28 -9.78 9.29 11.33
CA MET A 28 -10.35 10.64 11.47
C MET A 28 -9.93 11.61 10.36
N SER A 29 -9.04 11.20 9.46
CA SER A 29 -8.54 12.05 8.38
C SER A 29 -9.51 12.11 7.19
N ASN A 30 -9.45 13.20 6.43
CA ASN A 30 -10.20 13.35 5.17
C ASN A 30 -9.50 12.68 3.97
N LEU A 31 -8.80 11.57 4.20
CA LEU A 31 -8.13 10.81 3.15
C LEU A 31 -9.16 10.10 2.28
N SER A 32 -8.85 9.93 1.00
CA SER A 32 -9.63 9.04 0.14
C SER A 32 -9.61 7.61 0.70
N VAL A 33 -10.69 6.85 0.46
CA VAL A 33 -10.76 5.44 0.87
C VAL A 33 -9.56 4.66 0.33
N SER A 34 -9.22 4.85 -0.95
CA SER A 34 -8.03 4.22 -1.57
C SER A 34 -6.74 4.53 -0.84
N THR A 35 -6.53 5.78 -0.42
CA THR A 35 -5.31 6.19 0.30
C THR A 35 -5.25 5.60 1.70
N ARG A 36 -6.37 5.60 2.43
CA ARG A 36 -6.43 4.98 3.77
C ARG A 36 -6.15 3.47 3.69
N CYS A 37 -6.84 2.78 2.78
CA CYS A 37 -6.65 1.35 2.53
C CYS A 37 -5.21 1.03 2.10
N LEU A 38 -4.56 1.86 1.28
CA LEU A 38 -3.15 1.67 0.92
C LEU A 38 -2.21 1.77 2.13
N ILE A 39 -2.43 2.74 3.02
CA ILE A 39 -1.60 2.88 4.24
C ILE A 39 -1.78 1.67 5.15
N GLU A 40 -3.02 1.23 5.37
CA GLU A 40 -3.32 0.04 6.17
C GLU A 40 -2.75 -1.24 5.53
N TRP A 41 -2.88 -1.39 4.21
CA TRP A 41 -2.29 -2.49 3.45
C TRP A 41 -0.78 -2.54 3.63
N GLN A 42 -0.12 -1.38 3.55
CA GLN A 42 1.32 -1.30 3.74
C GLN A 42 1.73 -1.66 5.18
N LEU A 43 0.94 -1.27 6.18
CA LEU A 43 1.20 -1.65 7.58
C LEU A 43 1.05 -3.16 7.82
N LEU A 44 0.09 -3.81 7.16
CA LEU A 44 -0.18 -5.24 7.30
C LEU A 44 0.82 -6.12 6.56
N THR A 45 1.31 -5.66 5.40
CA THR A 45 2.20 -6.42 4.52
C THR A 45 3.67 -6.08 4.69
N LEU A 46 3.98 -4.90 5.25
CA LEU A 46 5.33 -4.37 5.46
C LEU A 46 6.22 -4.31 4.21
N VAL A 47 5.63 -4.37 3.02
CA VAL A 47 6.34 -4.17 1.75
C VAL A 47 6.74 -2.71 1.57
N ARG A 48 7.62 -2.44 0.59
CA ARG A 48 8.04 -1.06 0.32
C ARG A 48 6.86 -0.21 -0.18
N PRO A 49 6.84 1.10 0.08
CA PRO A 49 5.76 1.98 -0.39
C PRO A 49 5.47 1.86 -1.89
N SER A 50 6.51 1.74 -2.73
CA SER A 50 6.38 1.59 -4.19
C SER A 50 5.82 0.24 -4.63
N GLU A 51 6.03 -0.80 -3.82
CA GLU A 51 5.48 -2.14 -4.06
C GLU A 51 3.99 -2.14 -3.68
N ALA A 52 3.65 -1.62 -2.49
CA ALA A 52 2.28 -1.47 -1.99
C ALA A 52 1.40 -0.63 -2.93
N SER A 53 1.85 0.57 -3.31
CA SER A 53 1.06 1.46 -4.16
C SER A 53 0.86 0.91 -5.57
N GLY A 54 1.78 0.06 -6.04
CA GLY A 54 1.68 -0.61 -7.33
C GLY A 54 1.03 -1.99 -7.27
N ALA A 55 0.41 -2.40 -6.16
CA ALA A 55 -0.24 -3.71 -6.07
C ALA A 55 -1.30 -3.88 -7.19
N ARG A 56 -1.26 -5.00 -7.90
CA ARG A 56 -2.18 -5.31 -9.00
C ARG A 56 -3.13 -6.42 -8.62
N TRP A 57 -4.37 -6.35 -9.11
CA TRP A 57 -5.36 -7.42 -8.85
C TRP A 57 -4.90 -8.78 -9.38
N ALA A 58 -4.20 -8.80 -10.51
CA ALA A 58 -3.65 -10.03 -11.10
C ALA A 58 -2.54 -10.70 -10.27
N GLU A 59 -2.00 -10.01 -9.26
CA GLU A 59 -0.97 -10.54 -8.36
C GLU A 59 -1.58 -11.19 -7.10
N ILE A 60 -2.89 -11.09 -6.91
CA ILE A 60 -3.59 -11.55 -5.72
C ILE A 60 -4.28 -12.88 -6.00
N ASP A 61 -3.89 -13.90 -5.24
CA ASP A 61 -4.60 -15.17 -5.13
C ASP A 61 -5.44 -15.16 -3.84
N LEU A 62 -6.75 -14.99 -3.99
CA LEU A 62 -7.68 -14.94 -2.85
C LEU A 62 -7.91 -16.32 -2.21
N ASP A 63 -7.77 -17.40 -2.99
CA ASP A 63 -7.97 -18.77 -2.51
C ASP A 63 -6.77 -19.21 -1.66
N ALA A 64 -5.56 -18.98 -2.18
CA ALA A 64 -4.32 -19.24 -1.46
C ALA A 64 -4.01 -18.16 -0.40
N LYS A 65 -4.70 -17.01 -0.44
CA LYS A 65 -4.45 -15.83 0.40
C LYS A 65 -3.01 -15.32 0.26
N LEU A 66 -2.56 -15.20 -0.98
CA LEU A 66 -1.21 -14.78 -1.31
C LEU A 66 -1.24 -13.55 -2.21
N TRP A 67 -0.29 -12.65 -2.01
CA TRP A 67 0.07 -11.62 -2.97
C TRP A 67 1.49 -11.88 -3.47
N THR A 68 1.63 -12.10 -4.78
CA THR A 68 2.92 -12.42 -5.42
C THR A 68 3.38 -11.26 -6.28
N ILE A 69 4.42 -10.56 -5.82
CA ILE A 69 5.04 -9.47 -6.57
C ILE A 69 6.06 -10.06 -7.54
N PRO A 70 5.92 -9.84 -8.86
CA PRO A 70 6.75 -10.47 -9.87
C PRO A 70 8.19 -9.92 -9.86
N ALA A 71 9.15 -10.77 -10.27
CA ALA A 71 10.58 -10.48 -10.20
C ALA A 71 11.00 -9.22 -10.97
N GLU A 72 10.29 -8.89 -12.06
CA GLU A 72 10.52 -7.73 -12.92
C GLU A 72 10.30 -6.42 -12.16
N ARG A 73 9.43 -6.41 -11.15
CA ARG A 73 9.16 -5.27 -10.28
C ARG A 73 10.09 -5.20 -9.06
N MET A 74 10.86 -6.26 -8.81
CA MET A 74 11.70 -6.39 -7.62
C MET A 74 13.15 -6.04 -7.91
N LYS A 75 13.74 -5.19 -7.05
CA LYS A 75 15.16 -4.80 -7.14
C LYS A 75 16.13 -6.01 -7.15
N ALA A 76 15.76 -7.09 -6.46
CA ALA A 76 16.57 -8.30 -6.34
C ALA A 76 16.31 -9.33 -7.45
N LYS A 77 15.47 -9.03 -8.45
CA LYS A 77 15.09 -9.95 -9.56
C LYS A 77 14.60 -11.32 -9.08
N ARG A 78 13.91 -11.34 -7.94
CA ARG A 78 13.27 -12.52 -7.36
C ARG A 78 11.85 -12.14 -6.96
N GLU A 79 10.93 -13.05 -7.19
CA GLU A 79 9.55 -12.90 -6.74
C GLU A 79 9.48 -12.70 -5.22
N HIS A 80 8.52 -11.90 -4.80
CA HIS A 80 8.23 -11.70 -3.39
C HIS A 80 6.80 -12.13 -3.10
N ILE A 81 6.66 -13.19 -2.31
CA ILE A 81 5.37 -13.75 -1.93
C ILE A 81 5.04 -13.25 -0.52
N VAL A 82 3.88 -12.61 -0.39
CA VAL A 82 3.36 -12.02 0.83
C VAL A 82 2.08 -12.76 1.25
N PRO A 83 2.06 -13.46 2.39
CA PRO A 83 0.83 -14.03 2.95
C PRO A 83 -0.13 -12.92 3.39
N LEU A 84 -1.42 -13.08 3.08
CA LEU A 84 -2.45 -12.10 3.41
C LEU A 84 -3.18 -12.49 4.69
N SER A 85 -3.14 -11.59 5.67
CA SER A 85 -3.96 -11.72 6.89
C SER A 85 -5.43 -11.47 6.59
N THR A 86 -6.32 -11.86 7.52
CA THR A 86 -7.76 -11.55 7.43
C THR A 86 -8.00 -10.06 7.21
N GLN A 87 -7.28 -9.18 7.93
CA GLN A 87 -7.41 -7.74 7.77
C GLN A 87 -6.96 -7.26 6.38
N ALA A 88 -5.95 -7.89 5.78
CA ALA A 88 -5.52 -7.54 4.42
C ALA A 88 -6.58 -7.94 3.39
N LEU A 89 -7.24 -9.08 3.59
CA LEU A 89 -8.36 -9.51 2.75
C LEU A 89 -9.57 -8.59 2.88
N GLU A 90 -9.88 -8.10 4.09
CA GLU A 90 -10.94 -7.10 4.31
C GLU A 90 -10.68 -5.81 3.53
N ILE A 91 -9.42 -5.36 3.45
CA ILE A 91 -9.04 -4.21 2.61
C ILE A 91 -9.35 -4.48 1.14
N LEU A 92 -9.06 -5.69 0.65
CA LEU A 92 -9.35 -6.06 -0.75
C LEU A 92 -10.85 -6.04 -1.01
N GLU A 93 -11.68 -6.53 -0.10
CA GLU A 93 -13.15 -6.46 -0.25
C GLU A 93 -13.66 -5.02 -0.28
N VAL A 94 -13.08 -4.11 0.51
CA VAL A 94 -13.39 -2.67 0.44
C VAL A 94 -12.96 -2.07 -0.91
N MET A 95 -11.81 -2.47 -1.44
CA MET A 95 -11.28 -1.94 -2.70
C MET A 95 -11.95 -2.55 -3.94
N LYS A 96 -12.52 -3.74 -3.85
CA LYS A 96 -13.15 -4.47 -4.96
C LYS A 96 -14.16 -3.63 -5.75
N PRO A 97 -15.19 -2.99 -5.13
CA PRO A 97 -16.13 -2.15 -5.87
C PRO A 97 -15.49 -0.88 -6.46
N ILE A 98 -14.34 -0.44 -5.91
CA ILE A 98 -13.67 0.81 -6.32
C ILE A 98 -12.75 0.58 -7.53
N SER A 99 -12.04 -0.55 -7.56
CA SER A 99 -10.91 -0.72 -8.49
C SER A 99 -10.76 -2.12 -9.09
N ALA A 100 -11.60 -3.11 -8.78
CA ALA A 100 -11.45 -4.45 -9.38
C ALA A 100 -11.56 -4.47 -10.91
N HIS A 101 -12.19 -3.44 -11.50
CA HIS A 101 -12.27 -3.23 -12.94
C HIS A 101 -11.03 -2.51 -13.52
N ARG A 102 -10.01 -2.26 -12.71
CA ARG A 102 -8.75 -1.60 -13.08
C ARG A 102 -7.57 -2.54 -12.84
N GLU A 103 -6.39 -2.18 -13.32
CA GLU A 103 -5.17 -2.96 -13.10
C GLU A 103 -4.72 -2.93 -11.63
N HIS A 104 -4.75 -1.74 -11.01
CA HIS A 104 -4.19 -1.50 -9.69
C HIS A 104 -5.26 -1.57 -8.59
N VAL A 105 -4.89 -2.18 -7.45
CA VAL A 105 -5.75 -2.25 -6.26
C VAL A 105 -6.00 -0.85 -5.70
N PHE A 106 -4.97 -0.01 -5.64
CA PHE A 106 -5.03 1.34 -5.07
C PHE A 106 -4.83 2.42 -6.16
N PRO A 107 -5.87 2.79 -6.92
CA PRO A 107 -5.74 3.83 -7.93
C PRO A 107 -5.58 5.21 -7.30
N VAL A 108 -4.84 6.09 -7.98
CA VAL A 108 -4.85 7.53 -7.67
C VAL A 108 -6.26 8.06 -7.92
N GLY A 109 -6.82 8.79 -6.96
CA GLY A 109 -8.09 9.48 -7.15
C GLY A 109 -7.96 10.48 -8.29
N MET A 110 -8.75 10.34 -9.36
CA MET A 110 -8.94 11.46 -10.27
C MET A 110 -9.66 12.55 -9.48
N ILE A 111 -9.04 13.72 -9.35
CA ILE A 111 -9.77 14.92 -8.98
C ILE A 111 -10.84 15.07 -10.08
N GLN A 112 -12.11 14.86 -9.74
CA GLN A 112 -13.18 15.32 -10.61
C GLN A 112 -13.09 16.84 -10.60
N ASN A 113 -12.41 17.41 -11.60
CA ASN A 113 -12.60 18.81 -11.96
C ASN A 113 -14.03 18.91 -12.48
N ASN A 114 -14.97 19.18 -11.58
CA ASN A 114 -16.28 19.62 -12.00
C ASN A 114 -16.10 21.03 -12.61
N PRO A 115 -16.57 21.28 -13.85
CA PRO A 115 -16.46 22.60 -14.48
C PRO A 115 -17.21 23.68 -13.70
#